data_AF-A0A329ZPJ5-F1
#
_entry.id   AF-A0A329ZPJ5-F1
#
_cell.length_a   1.000
_cell.length_b   1.000
_cell.length_c   1.000
_cell.angle_alpha   90.00
_cell.angle_beta   90.00
_cell.angle_gamma   90.00
#
_symmetry.space_group_name_H-M   'P 1'
#
loop_
_entity.id
_entity.type
_entity.pdbx_description
1 polymer ?
#
loop_
_entity_poly.entity_id
_entity_poly.type
_entity_poly.pdbx_seq_one_letter_code
_entity_poly.pdbx_strand_id
1 'polypeptide(L)'
;MDRLPTAKQLGLSASKRVHFVKTSKELNTLISQLTQNAKYIGKRYNTMKIKKTQKIEQVEVDLYMLDDGTQINIRFNSQTGGKSIDIDRKYKTIHNLETLRK
;
A
#
# COMPACT_ATOMS: atom_id res chain seq x y z
N MET A 1 28.50 -4.41 12.40
CA MET A 1 28.13 -3.47 11.32
C MET A 1 27.52 -2.24 11.95
N ASP A 2 28.10 -1.07 11.70
CA ASP A 2 27.50 0.19 12.11
C ASP A 2 26.23 0.44 11.30
N ARG A 3 25.16 0.85 11.98
CA ARG A 3 23.87 1.14 11.33
C ARG A 3 23.99 2.44 10.56
N LEU A 4 23.43 2.48 9.34
CA LEU A 4 23.29 3.71 8.59
C LEU A 4 22.40 4.71 9.36
N PRO A 5 22.62 6.03 9.20
CA PRO A 5 21.77 7.05 9.80
C PRO A 5 20.31 6.89 9.40
N THR A 6 19.41 7.04 10.36
CA THR A 6 17.96 7.02 10.14
C THR A 6 17.51 8.26 9.38
N ALA A 7 16.34 8.18 8.72
CA ALA A 7 15.73 9.33 8.04
C ALA A 7 15.61 10.57 8.95
N LYS A 8 15.28 10.37 10.23
CA LYS A 8 15.24 11.43 11.24
C LYS A 8 16.61 12.09 11.47
N GLN A 9 17.68 11.29 11.56
CA GLN A 9 19.06 11.81 11.71
C GLN A 9 19.54 12.56 10.46
N LEU A 10 18.97 12.26 9.29
CA LEU A 10 19.24 12.95 8.03
C LEU A 10 18.34 14.19 7.82
N GLY A 11 17.49 14.57 8.80
CA GLY A 11 16.57 15.70 8.66
C GLY A 11 15.40 15.47 7.70
N LEU A 12 15.11 14.22 7.33
CA LEU A 12 14.01 13.88 6.44
C LEU A 12 12.69 13.77 7.21
N SER A 13 11.62 14.34 6.66
CA SER A 13 10.29 14.40 7.28
C SER A 13 9.51 13.09 7.23
N ALA A 14 9.92 12.14 6.39
CA ALA A 14 9.22 10.87 6.21
C ALA A 14 10.20 9.70 6.06
N SER A 15 9.80 8.55 6.60
CA SER A 15 10.48 7.28 6.38
C SER A 15 9.52 6.30 5.70
N LYS A 16 10.01 5.59 4.68
CA LYS A 16 9.28 4.48 4.06
C LYS A 16 9.97 3.17 4.44
N ARG A 17 9.19 2.18 4.87
CA ARG A 17 9.68 0.80 5.02
C ARG A 17 9.37 0.04 3.74
N VAL A 18 10.37 -0.58 3.15
CA VAL A 18 10.24 -1.38 1.94
C VAL A 18 10.69 -2.80 2.25
N HIS A 19 9.85 -3.78 1.94
CA HIS A 19 10.18 -5.20 2.05
C HIS A 19 10.25 -5.78 0.64
N PHE A 20 11.39 -6.39 0.30
CA PHE A 20 11.60 -7.05 -0.98
C PHE A 20 11.40 -8.55 -0.80
N VAL A 21 10.53 -9.12 -1.62
CA VAL A 21 10.27 -10.55 -1.68
C VAL A 21 10.98 -11.16 -2.88
N LYS A 22 11.38 -12.43 -2.76
CA LYS A 22 12.15 -13.10 -3.82
C LYS A 22 11.24 -13.71 -4.89
N THR A 23 10.01 -14.06 -4.53
CA THR A 23 9.10 -14.78 -5.43
C THR A 23 7.69 -14.19 -5.43
N SER A 24 6.99 -14.37 -6.55
CA SER A 24 5.56 -14.00 -6.65
C SER A 24 4.68 -14.82 -5.70
N LYS A 25 5.08 -16.06 -5.38
CA LYS A 25 4.36 -16.92 -4.42
C LYS A 25 4.37 -16.30 -3.03
N GLU A 26 5.54 -15.89 -2.56
CA GLU A 26 5.72 -15.19 -1.28
C GLU A 26 4.88 -13.90 -1.23
N LEU A 27 4.89 -13.11 -2.30
CA LEU A 27 4.05 -11.91 -2.41
C LEU A 27 2.55 -12.23 -2.28
N ASN A 28 2.08 -13.27 -2.98
CA ASN A 28 0.67 -13.66 -2.92
C ASN A 28 0.28 -14.16 -1.52
N THR A 29 1.17 -14.88 -0.83
CA THR A 29 0.95 -15.27 0.57
C THR A 29 0.81 -14.06 1.48
N LEU A 30 1.69 -13.06 1.34
CA LEU A 30 1.59 -11.81 2.11
C LEU A 30 0.30 -11.05 1.79
N ILE A 31 -0.12 -11.00 0.52
CA ILE A 31 -1.41 -10.43 0.13
C ILE A 31 -2.53 -11.10 0.93
N SER A 32 -2.64 -12.43 0.85
CA SER A 32 -3.72 -13.17 1.51
C SER A 32 -3.72 -12.95 3.02
N GLN A 33 -2.55 -12.94 3.67
CA GLN A 33 -2.44 -12.69 5.10
C GLN A 33 -2.85 -11.26 5.48
N LEU A 34 -2.41 -10.26 4.72
CA LEU A 34 -2.72 -8.86 4.98
C LEU A 34 -4.18 -8.50 4.71
N THR A 35 -4.82 -9.16 3.73
CA THR A 35 -6.21 -8.88 3.37
C THR A 35 -7.22 -9.80 4.03
N GLN A 36 -6.79 -10.79 4.84
CA GLN A 36 -7.68 -11.81 5.42
C GLN A 36 -8.87 -11.20 6.18
N ASN A 37 -8.62 -10.14 6.93
CA ASN A 37 -9.63 -9.42 7.72
C ASN A 37 -9.95 -8.04 7.14
N ALA A 38 -9.60 -7.80 5.88
CA ALA A 38 -9.83 -6.52 5.23
C ALA A 38 -11.08 -6.58 4.35
N LYS A 39 -11.92 -5.56 4.42
CA LYS A 39 -13.06 -5.40 3.51
C LYS A 39 -12.56 -4.99 2.13
N TYR A 40 -12.96 -5.70 1.10
CA TYR A 40 -12.73 -5.28 -0.28
C TYR A 40 -13.63 -4.08 -0.62
N ILE A 41 -13.02 -3.00 -1.12
CA ILE A 41 -13.68 -1.72 -1.41
C ILE A 41 -13.96 -1.56 -2.90
N GLY A 42 -13.15 -2.20 -3.75
CA GLY A 42 -13.31 -2.13 -5.21
C GLY A 42 -11.98 -1.94 -5.93
N LYS A 43 -12.08 -1.55 -7.20
CA LYS A 43 -10.94 -1.29 -8.08
C LYS A 43 -10.82 0.19 -8.40
N ARG A 44 -9.58 0.65 -8.56
CA ARG A 44 -9.27 1.94 -9.19
C ARG A 44 -8.18 1.78 -10.24
N TYR A 45 -8.15 2.71 -11.18
CA TYR A 45 -7.08 2.83 -12.16
C TYR A 45 -6.18 4.01 -11.78
N ASN A 46 -4.90 3.73 -11.60
CA ASN A 46 -3.90 4.75 -11.38
C ASN A 46 -3.07 4.92 -12.65
N THR A 47 -3.00 6.15 -13.15
CA THR A 47 -2.09 6.48 -14.25
C THR A 47 -0.66 6.56 -13.70
N MET A 48 0.23 5.72 -14.21
CA MET A 48 1.63 5.65 -13.76
C MET A 48 2.59 5.69 -14.94
N LYS A 49 3.71 6.42 -14.76
CA LYS A 49 4.85 6.34 -15.68
C LYS A 49 5.74 5.15 -15.31
N ILE A 50 5.83 4.17 -16.21
CA ILE A 50 6.67 2.98 -16.04
C ILE A 50 8.12 3.36 -16.34
N LYS A 51 9.03 3.20 -15.37
CA LYS A 51 10.43 3.65 -15.53
C LYS A 51 11.15 2.91 -16.64
N LYS A 52 10.86 1.61 -16.80
CA LYS A 52 11.53 0.75 -17.79
C LYS A 52 11.20 1.15 -19.23
N THR A 53 9.93 1.45 -19.51
CA THR A 53 9.45 1.74 -20.87
C THR A 53 9.26 3.23 -21.14
N GLN A 54 9.34 4.07 -20.09
CA GLN A 54 9.00 5.50 -20.09
C GLN A 54 7.55 5.80 -20.50
N LYS A 55 6.71 4.77 -20.69
CA LYS A 55 5.30 4.89 -21.08
C LYS A 55 4.43 5.21 -19.89
N ILE A 56 3.33 5.89 -20.17
CA ILE A 56 2.26 6.13 -19.22
C ILE A 56 1.23 5.02 -19.40
N GLU A 57 0.99 4.25 -18.35
CA GLU A 57 0.06 3.13 -18.36
C GLU A 57 -0.97 3.31 -17.25
N GLN A 58 -2.20 2.85 -17.50
CA GLN A 58 -3.19 2.69 -16.44
C GLN A 58 -2.91 1.38 -15.71
N VAL A 59 -2.66 1.48 -14.41
CA VAL A 59 -2.41 0.35 -13.54
C VAL A 59 -3.65 0.09 -12.71
N GLU A 60 -4.16 -1.12 -12.79
CA GLU A 60 -5.23 -1.59 -11.92
C GLU A 60 -4.73 -1.74 -10.48
N VAL A 61 -5.51 -1.21 -9.55
CA VAL A 61 -5.25 -1.27 -8.12
C VAL A 61 -6.50 -1.81 -7.43
N ASP A 62 -6.36 -2.93 -6.74
CA ASP A 62 -7.39 -3.43 -5.82
C ASP A 62 -7.25 -2.73 -4.48
N LEU A 63 -8.37 -2.26 -3.92
CA LEU A 63 -8.41 -1.61 -2.61
C LEU A 63 -9.08 -2.50 -1.57
N TYR A 64 -8.40 -2.63 -0.45
CA TYR A 64 -8.90 -3.25 0.76
C TYR A 64 -8.78 -2.27 1.93
N MET A 65 -9.68 -2.39 2.91
CA MET A 65 -9.71 -1.56 4.10
C MET A 65 -9.77 -2.43 5.34
N LEU A 66 -8.86 -2.21 6.29
CA LEU A 66 -8.92 -2.81 7.62
C LEU A 66 -9.89 -2.01 8.51
N ASP A 67 -10.39 -2.64 9.57
CA ASP A 67 -11.34 -2.02 10.51
C ASP A 67 -10.78 -0.76 11.21
N ASP A 68 -9.46 -0.66 11.34
CA ASP A 68 -8.80 0.53 11.91
C ASP A 68 -8.65 1.70 10.91
N GLY A 69 -9.21 1.56 9.71
CA GLY A 69 -9.12 2.54 8.63
C GLY A 69 -7.83 2.48 7.81
N THR A 70 -6.97 1.47 8.02
CA THR A 70 -5.76 1.29 7.21
C THR A 70 -6.12 0.75 5.82
N GLN A 71 -5.66 1.44 4.79
CA GLN A 71 -5.90 1.04 3.40
C GLN A 71 -4.75 0.18 2.88
N ILE A 72 -5.09 -0.97 2.29
CA ILE A 72 -4.18 -1.87 1.60
C ILE A 72 -4.47 -1.78 0.10
N ASN A 73 -3.48 -1.37 -0.67
CA ASN A 73 -3.55 -1.25 -2.13
C ASN A 73 -2.71 -2.34 -2.77
N ILE A 74 -3.29 -3.13 -3.65
CA ILE A 74 -2.57 -4.16 -4.40
C ILE A 74 -2.48 -3.71 -5.86
N ARG A 75 -1.26 -3.57 -6.36
CA ARG A 75 -0.99 -3.17 -7.74
C ARG A 75 -0.39 -4.33 -8.51
N PHE A 76 -0.89 -4.56 -9.71
CA PHE A 76 -0.44 -5.65 -10.58
C PHE A 76 0.64 -5.22 -11.58
N ASN A 77 0.97 -3.93 -11.63
CA ASN A 77 2.02 -3.39 -12.48
C ASN A 77 2.71 -2.20 -11.77
N SER A 78 3.84 -2.44 -11.11
CA SER A 78 4.60 -1.43 -10.37
C SER A 78 5.45 -0.58 -11.31
N GLN A 79 6.09 0.46 -10.77
CA GLN A 79 7.00 1.33 -11.54
C GLN A 79 8.15 0.58 -12.25
N THR A 80 8.44 -0.65 -11.81
CA THR A 80 9.46 -1.56 -12.37
C THR A 80 8.85 -2.78 -13.07
N GLY A 81 7.53 -2.84 -13.27
CA GLY A 81 6.84 -3.92 -13.99
C GLY A 81 6.48 -5.15 -13.15
N GLY A 82 6.48 -5.05 -11.81
CA GLY A 82 6.17 -6.16 -10.90
C GLY A 82 4.92 -5.93 -10.07
N LYS A 83 4.40 -6.96 -9.41
CA LYS A 83 3.27 -6.83 -8.47
C LYS A 83 3.76 -6.19 -7.16
N SER A 84 2.96 -5.35 -6.52
CA SER A 84 3.34 -4.66 -5.28
C SER A 84 2.15 -4.41 -4.35
N ILE A 85 2.44 -4.30 -3.04
CA ILE A 85 1.46 -3.96 -2.00
C ILE A 85 1.88 -2.62 -1.40
N ASP A 86 0.96 -1.67 -1.33
CA ASP A 86 1.15 -0.40 -0.62
C ASP A 86 0.14 -0.30 0.50
N ILE A 87 0.64 -0.25 1.72
CA ILE A 87 -0.16 -0.06 2.94
C ILE A 87 0.01 1.40 3.33
N ASP A 88 -1.08 2.17 3.23
CA ASP A 88 -1.09 3.58 3.61
C ASP A 88 -2.00 3.77 4.81
N ARG A 89 -1.46 4.43 5.84
CA ARG A 89 -2.19 4.82 7.03
C ARG A 89 -2.57 6.28 6.89
N LYS A 90 -3.38 6.61 5.88
CA LYS A 90 -3.89 7.97 5.68
C LYS A 90 -5.40 8.03 5.84
N TYR A 91 -5.78 8.87 6.79
CA TYR A 91 -7.12 9.32 7.21
C TYR A 91 -7.82 8.48 8.30
N LYS A 92 -7.59 8.87 9.55
CA LYS A 92 -8.56 8.72 10.64
C LYS A 92 -9.69 9.72 10.42
N THR A 93 -10.91 9.22 10.21
CA THR A 93 -12.09 9.68 10.93
C THR A 93 -13.05 8.50 11.09
N ILE A 94 -13.09 7.90 12.28
CA ILE A 94 -14.15 6.96 12.68
C ILE A 94 -15.20 7.79 13.42
N HIS A 95 -16.37 7.96 12.82
CA HIS A 95 -17.54 8.48 13.54
C HIS A 95 -18.31 7.30 14.13
N ASN A 96 -18.54 7.33 15.45
CA ASN A 96 -19.47 6.41 16.09
C ASN A 96 -20.91 6.85 15.76
N LEU A 97 -21.64 6.02 15.03
CA LEU A 97 -23.05 6.25 14.68
C LEU A 97 -24.00 6.19 15.88
N GLU A 98 -23.58 5.68 17.04
CA GLU A 98 -24.37 5.74 18.28
C GLU A 98 -24.53 7.17 18.83
N THR A 99 -23.64 8.10 18.44
CA THR A 99 -23.72 9.50 18.88
C THR A 99 -24.56 10.41 17.96
N LEU A 100 -25.03 9.90 16.82
CA LEU A 100 -25.87 10.66 15.86
C LEU A 100 -27.37 10.41 16.04
N ARG A 101 -27.77 9.53 16.97
CA ARG A 101 -29.16 9.35 17.39
C ARG A 101 -29.33 9.85 18.84
N LYS A 102 -29.33 11.17 19.00
CA LYS A 102 -30.06 11.88 20.07
C LYS A 102 -30.54 13.21 19.53
#